data_AF-A0A2P8R2M9-F1
#
_entry.id   AF-A0A2P8R2M9-F1
#
_cell.length_a   1.000
_cell.length_b   1.000
_cell.length_c   1.000
_cell.angle_alpha   90.00
_cell.angle_beta   90.00
_cell.angle_gamma   90.00
#
_symmetry.space_group_name_H-M   'P 1'
#
loop_
_entity.id
_entity.type
_entity.pdbx_description
1 polymer ?
#
loop_
_entity_poly.entity_id
_entity_poly.type
_entity_poly.pdbx_seq_one_letter_code
_entity_poly.pdbx_strand_id
1 'polypeptide(L)'
;MFKDLFYIGLGGFLEAKERIEKELKALEEKGKISKEDSKDFLKNLYNKGEEEHSKHCDAKKKFIKELIEEFNIATKDDIKALEEKIEKKFL
;
A
#
# COMPACT_ATOMS: atom_id res chain seq x y z
N MET A 1 -0.06 -14.96 -4.79
CA MET A 1 1.06 -14.00 -4.92
C MET A 1 0.68 -12.57 -4.54
N PHE A 2 -0.12 -11.83 -5.32
CA PHE A 2 -0.49 -10.44 -4.93
C PHE A 2 -1.26 -10.34 -3.61
N LYS A 3 -2.20 -11.27 -3.36
CA LYS A 3 -2.91 -11.35 -2.07
C LYS A 3 -1.95 -11.61 -0.91
N ASP A 4 -0.96 -12.47 -1.11
CA ASP A 4 0.03 -12.82 -0.09
C ASP A 4 0.96 -11.65 0.20
N LEU A 5 1.41 -10.92 -0.82
CA LEU A 5 2.20 -9.71 -0.66
C LEU A 5 1.40 -8.62 0.06
N PHE A 6 0.11 -8.49 -0.24
CA PHE A 6 -0.78 -7.57 0.46
C PHE A 6 -0.94 -7.94 1.94
N TYR A 7 -1.14 -9.23 2.25
CA TYR A 7 -1.23 -9.70 3.64
C TYR A 7 0.09 -9.57 4.41
N ILE A 8 1.23 -9.88 3.78
CA ILE A 8 2.56 -9.68 4.37
C ILE A 8 2.82 -8.19 4.61
N GLY A 9 2.45 -7.32 3.66
CA GLY A 9 2.58 -5.88 3.82
C GLY A 9 1.74 -5.34 4.98
N LEU A 10 0.48 -5.76 5.09
CA LEU A 10 -0.39 -5.39 6.21
C LEU A 10 0.14 -5.92 7.55
N GLY A 11 0.51 -7.20 7.62
CA GLY A 11 1.03 -7.81 8.83
C GLY A 11 2.34 -7.18 9.29
N GLY A 12 3.27 -6.96 8.35
CA GLY A 12 4.54 -6.30 8.63
C GLY A 12 4.38 -4.85 9.08
N PHE A 13 3.41 -4.11 8.52
CA PHE A 13 3.09 -2.76 8.97
C PHE A 13 2.53 -2.75 10.41
N LEU A 14 1.60 -3.65 10.74
CA LEU A 14 1.03 -3.76 12.09
C LEU A 14 2.12 -4.09 13.12
N GLU A 15 2.96 -5.08 12.84
CA GLU A 15 4.10 -5.46 13.72
C GLU A 15 5.07 -4.28 13.93
N ALA A 16 5.40 -3.54 12.86
CA ALA A 16 6.27 -2.37 12.95
C ALA A 16 5.65 -1.27 13.82
N LYS A 17 4.36 -0.99 13.64
CA LYS A 17 3.61 -0.03 14.45
C LYS A 17 3.65 -0.38 15.92
N GLU A 18 3.36 -1.63 16.27
CA GLU A 18 3.37 -2.11 17.66
C GLU A 18 4.76 -1.96 18.31
N ARG A 19 5.84 -2.26 17.57
CA ARG A 19 7.22 -2.09 18.08
C ARG A 19 7.56 -0.63 18.36
N ILE A 20 7.22 0.27 17.44
CA ILE A 20 7.47 1.71 17.60
C ILE A 20 6.70 2.25 18.82
N GLU A 21 5.41 1.93 18.94
CA GLU A 21 4.59 2.37 20.08
C GLU A 21 5.16 1.85 21.41
N LYS A 22 5.64 0.61 21.45
CA LYS A 22 6.26 0.01 22.63
C LYS A 22 7.57 0.71 23.01
N GLU A 23 8.42 1.03 22.05
CA GLU A 23 9.68 1.75 22.31
C GLU A 23 9.43 3.18 22.79
N LEU A 24 8.50 3.90 22.17
CA LEU A 24 8.10 5.24 22.60
C LEU A 24 7.57 5.22 24.04
N LYS A 25 6.69 4.28 24.36
CA LYS A 25 6.19 4.11 25.74
C LYS A 25 7.31 3.82 26.74
N ALA A 26 8.28 2.99 26.37
CA ALA A 26 9.44 2.72 27.24
C ALA A 26 10.34 3.95 27.43
N LEU A 27 10.40 4.86 26.45
CA LEU A 27 11.10 6.13 26.59
C LEU A 27 10.31 7.12 27.46
N GLU A 28 8.98 7.14 27.35
CA GLU A 28 8.10 7.96 28.21
C GLU A 28 8.24 7.54 29.67
N GLU A 29 8.16 6.24 29.95
CA GLU A 29 8.30 5.69 31.31
C GLU A 29 9.67 6.00 31.94
N LYS A 30 10.72 6.09 31.10
CA LYS A 30 12.07 6.49 31.52
C LYS A 30 12.25 8.01 31.62
N GLY A 31 11.21 8.80 31.33
CA GLY A 31 11.25 10.26 31.32
C GLY A 31 12.15 10.85 30.23
N LYS A 32 12.49 10.06 29.20
CA LYS A 32 13.38 10.50 28.10
C LYS A 32 12.65 11.25 26.99
N ILE A 33 11.33 11.12 26.93
CA ILE A 33 10.45 11.78 25.97
C ILE A 33 9.12 12.11 26.66
N SER A 34 8.47 13.20 26.27
CA SER A 34 7.14 13.54 26.77
C SER A 34 6.05 12.76 26.02
N LYS A 35 4.85 12.71 26.60
CA LYS A 35 3.68 12.13 25.92
C LYS A 35 3.27 12.91 24.67
N GLU A 36 3.43 14.23 24.68
CA GLU A 36 3.22 15.07 23.50
C GLU A 36 4.19 14.69 22.38
N ASP A 37 5.49 14.61 22.69
CA ASP A 37 6.52 14.31 21.69
C ASP A 37 6.34 12.92 21.04
N SER A 38 5.96 11.90 21.82
CA SER A 38 5.63 10.57 21.27
C SER A 38 4.45 10.61 20.31
N LYS A 39 3.38 11.34 20.66
CA LYS A 39 2.21 11.51 19.79
C LYS A 39 2.58 12.25 18.51
N ASP A 40 3.37 13.30 18.62
CA ASP A 40 3.84 14.08 17.48
C ASP A 40 4.77 13.26 16.58
N PHE A 41 5.62 12.41 17.16
CA PHE A 41 6.44 11.48 16.39
C PHE A 41 5.59 10.52 15.56
N LEU A 42 4.59 9.88 16.17
CA LEU A 42 3.68 8.97 15.45
C LEU A 42 2.88 9.70 14.36
N LYS A 43 2.39 10.90 14.65
CA LYS A 43 1.66 11.73 13.69
C LYS A 43 2.55 12.14 12.51
N ASN A 44 3.78 12.55 12.77
CA ASN A 44 4.74 12.90 11.72
C ASN A 44 5.13 11.69 10.88
N LEU A 45 5.30 10.51 11.50
CA LEU A 45 5.56 9.28 10.78
C LEU A 45 4.42 8.92 9.83
N TYR A 46 3.17 9.06 10.28
CA TYR A 46 1.98 8.85 9.46
C TYR A 46 1.90 9.85 8.30
N ASN A 47 2.04 11.15 8.58
CA ASN A 47 1.99 12.21 7.57
C ASN A 47 3.07 12.03 6.50
N LYS A 48 4.29 11.66 6.91
CA LYS A 48 5.38 11.37 5.97
C LYS A 48 5.03 10.17 5.08
N GLY A 49 4.40 9.14 5.64
CA GLY A 49 3.89 8.01 4.88
C GLY A 49 2.85 8.40 3.84
N GLU A 50 1.89 9.26 4.21
CA GLU A 50 0.87 9.77 3.27
C GLU A 50 1.49 10.63 2.16
N GLU A 51 2.41 11.52 2.50
CA GLU A 51 3.09 12.38 1.54
C GLU A 51 3.89 11.56 0.52
N GLU A 52 4.68 10.60 0.99
CA GLU A 52 5.43 9.69 0.12
C GLU A 52 4.50 8.80 -0.70
N HIS A 53 3.38 8.36 -0.13
CA HIS A 53 2.38 7.60 -0.87
C HIS A 53 1.79 8.42 -2.02
N SER A 54 1.43 9.67 -1.77
CA SER A 54 0.83 10.60 -2.73
C SER A 54 1.80 10.92 -3.88
N LYS A 55 3.05 11.26 -3.56
CA LYS A 55 4.11 11.53 -4.56
C LYS A 55 4.39 10.35 -5.49
N HIS A 56 4.25 9.12 -4.98
CA HIS A 56 4.59 7.90 -5.73
C HIS A 56 3.36 7.11 -6.21
N CYS A 57 2.14 7.63 -6.04
CA CYS A 57 0.92 6.90 -6.40
C CYS A 57 0.79 6.70 -7.92
N ASP A 58 1.17 7.69 -8.71
CA ASP A 58 1.17 7.58 -10.18
C ASP A 58 2.25 6.64 -10.70
N ALA A 59 3.43 6.64 -10.06
CA ALA A 59 4.48 5.66 -10.35
C ALA A 59 4.01 4.22 -10.05
N LYS A 60 3.25 4.01 -8.97
CA LYS A 60 2.65 2.71 -8.64
C LYS A 60 1.62 2.25 -9.66
N LYS A 61 0.73 3.13 -10.14
CA LYS A 61 -0.23 2.79 -11.21
C LYS A 61 0.49 2.36 -12.49
N LYS A 62 1.56 3.06 -12.85
CA LYS A 62 2.39 2.73 -14.00
C LYS A 62 3.06 1.37 -13.83
N PHE A 63 3.68 1.13 -12.68
CA PHE A 63 4.30 -0.16 -12.36
C PHE A 63 3.30 -1.32 -12.43
N ILE A 64 2.08 -1.15 -11.89
CA ILE A 64 1.04 -2.18 -11.99
C ILE A 64 0.64 -2.45 -13.44
N LYS A 65 0.51 -1.41 -14.28
CA LYS A 65 0.24 -1.57 -15.72
C LYS A 65 1.38 -2.33 -16.42
N GLU A 66 2.63 -1.96 -16.14
CA GLU A 66 3.81 -2.63 -16.71
C GLU A 66 3.85 -4.11 -16.33
N LEU A 67 3.55 -4.46 -15.07
CA LEU A 67 3.48 -5.87 -14.65
C LEU A 67 2.33 -6.62 -15.35
N ILE A 68 1.16 -5.99 -15.52
CA ILE A 68 0.03 -6.59 -16.25
C ILE A 68 0.45 -6.92 -17.68
N GLU A 69 1.16 -6.02 -18.35
CA GLU A 69 1.70 -6.21 -19.69
C GLU A 69 2.78 -7.30 -19.72
N GLU A 70 3.76 -7.26 -18.81
CA GLU A 70 4.88 -8.22 -18.74
C GLU A 70 4.39 -9.67 -18.50
N PHE A 71 3.39 -9.84 -17.63
CA PHE A 71 2.79 -11.15 -17.35
C PHE A 71 1.69 -11.54 -18.35
N ASN A 72 1.44 -10.77 -19.41
CA ASN A 72 0.38 -10.99 -20.39
C ASN A 72 -1.00 -11.24 -19.76
N ILE A 73 -1.34 -10.47 -18.72
CA ILE A 73 -2.61 -10.59 -18.03
C ILE A 73 -3.68 -9.84 -18.82
N ALA A 74 -4.75 -10.54 -19.22
CA ALA A 74 -5.87 -9.92 -19.93
C ALA A 74 -6.56 -8.85 -19.06
N THR A 75 -6.75 -7.66 -19.64
CA THR A 75 -7.41 -6.54 -18.97
C THR A 75 -8.93 -6.61 -19.13
N LYS A 76 -9.65 -5.78 -18.37
CA LYS A 76 -11.10 -5.62 -18.53
C LYS A 76 -11.48 -5.17 -19.95
N ASP A 77 -10.65 -4.34 -20.57
CA ASP A 77 -10.91 -3.82 -21.90
C ASP A 77 -10.73 -4.93 -22.95
N ASP A 78 -9.73 -5.80 -22.76
CA ASP A 78 -9.55 -7.00 -23.60
C ASP A 78 -10.76 -7.94 -23.52
N ILE A 79 -11.31 -8.13 -22.32
CA ILE A 79 -12.51 -8.95 -22.09
C ILE A 79 -13.72 -8.35 -22.79
N LYS A 80 -13.96 -7.04 -22.64
CA LYS A 80 -15.07 -6.36 -23.33
C LYS A 80 -14.95 -6.44 -24.85
N ALA A 81 -13.74 -6.24 -25.38
CA ALA A 81 -13.49 -6.35 -26.81
C ALA A 81 -13.74 -7.78 -27.33
N LEU A 82 -13.50 -8.80 -26.50
CA LEU A 82 -13.86 -10.19 -26.77
C LEU A 82 -15.38 -10.41 -26.75
N GLU A 83 -16.07 -9.90 -25.73
CA GLU A 83 -17.54 -9.98 -25.61
C GLU A 83 -18.23 -9.39 -26.83
N GLU A 84 -17.86 -8.17 -27.24
CA GLU A 84 -18.43 -7.51 -28.43
C GLU A 84 -18.17 -8.29 -29.73
N LYS A 85 -16.98 -8.89 -29.88
CA LYS A 85 -16.65 -9.71 -31.05
C LYS A 85 -17.46 -11.00 -31.09
N ILE A 86 -17.71 -11.60 -29.93
CA ILE A 86 -18.56 -12.78 -29.81
C ILE A 86 -20.00 -12.41 -30.18
N GLU A 87 -20.56 -11.36 -29.58
CA GLU A 87 -21.92 -10.90 -29.89
C GLU A 87 -22.10 -10.60 -31.38
N LYS A 88 -21.16 -9.89 -32.01
CA LYS A 88 -21.19 -9.59 -33.45
C LYS A 88 -21.03 -10.81 -34.37
N LYS A 89 -20.47 -11.91 -33.88
CA LYS A 89 -20.25 -13.14 -34.67
C LYS A 89 -21.43 -14.10 -34.61
N PHE A 90 -22.29 -13.96 -33.59
CA PHE A 90 -23.49 -14.77 -33.39
C PHE A 90 -24.80 -14.02 -33.70
N LEU A 91 -24.71 -12.80 -34.21
CA LEU A 91 -25.76 -12.03 -34.90
C LEU A 91 -25.56 -12.13 -36.42
#